data_AF-A0A1D2WND9-F1
#
_entry.id   AF-A0A1D2WND9-F1
#
_cell.length_a   1.000
_cell.length_b   1.000
_cell.length_c   1.000
_cell.angle_alpha   90.00
_cell.angle_beta   90.00
_cell.angle_gamma   90.00
#
_symmetry.space_group_name_H-M   'P 1'
#
loop_
_entity.id
_entity.type
_entity.pdbx_description
1 polymer ?
#
loop_
_entity_poly.entity_id
_entity_poly.type
_entity_poly.pdbx_seq_one_letter_code
_entity_poly.pdbx_strand_id
1 'polypeptide(L)'
;MSEHIIEALGLSKVIIKDGKVIDVSEPQVEYCPLFDHHRGIKKLTSEIIAKNIKFRIDDFGMCMPNRQLRMKDFLNFGISEIMCTLLDEKIIDSVVMVLEGCGTLIVTESELVQGIGGRVSGLVKTSPIPELIDKIGKENIVQPETAEINQIKGLELAIKKGFKNIAVTITLASDIDEIERIKSENPNVSIYVFVVHTTKRNAKDARKLFDGCDVITSCASKYVREIGKKESIKTVGQSIPIFAHTEDGKRFLEMRLKKIGGEKPKIDNPDLPYPLI
;
A
#
# COMPACT_ATOMS: atom_id res chain seq x y z
N MET A 1 12.27 11.70 20.28
CA MET A 1 12.50 10.28 19.96
C MET A 1 11.46 9.87 18.96
N SER A 2 11.87 9.41 17.78
CA SER A 2 10.96 8.89 16.79
C SER A 2 10.74 7.40 17.04
N GLU A 3 9.48 6.98 17.10
CA GLU A 3 9.11 5.56 17.19
C GLU A 3 8.15 5.23 16.05
N HIS A 4 8.48 4.18 15.30
CA HIS A 4 7.68 3.65 14.21
C HIS A 4 7.49 2.15 14.41
N ILE A 5 6.28 1.67 14.16
CA ILE A 5 5.93 0.26 14.18
C ILE A 5 5.39 -0.08 12.80
N ILE A 6 6.01 -1.06 12.16
CA ILE A 6 5.59 -1.55 10.85
C ILE A 6 5.30 -3.04 10.91
N GLU A 7 4.41 -3.49 10.04
CA GLU A 7 4.19 -4.88 9.69
C GLU A 7 4.91 -5.14 8.36
N ALA A 8 6.09 -5.76 8.48
CA ALA A 8 7.06 -5.95 7.41
C ALA A 8 6.83 -7.27 6.65
N LEU A 9 7.90 -7.80 6.05
CA LEU A 9 7.87 -9.11 5.41
C LEU A 9 7.41 -10.17 6.42
N GLY A 10 6.74 -11.20 5.93
CA GLY A 10 6.36 -12.30 6.82
C GLY A 10 5.23 -11.98 7.80
N LEU A 11 4.56 -10.81 7.67
CA LEU A 11 3.67 -10.26 8.70
C LEU A 11 4.41 -9.99 10.03
N SER A 12 5.71 -9.70 9.96
CA SER A 12 6.52 -9.49 11.16
C SER A 12 6.36 -8.06 11.64
N LYS A 13 6.05 -7.90 12.92
CA LYS A 13 6.06 -6.60 13.57
C LYS A 13 7.50 -6.16 13.79
N VAL A 14 7.84 -4.97 13.33
CA VAL A 14 9.17 -4.37 13.50
C VAL A 14 9.02 -3.04 14.22
N ILE A 15 9.80 -2.87 15.30
CA ILE A 15 9.88 -1.61 16.04
C ILE A 15 11.17 -0.90 15.65
N ILE A 16 11.03 0.32 15.14
CA ILE A 16 12.13 1.19 14.75
C ILE A 16 12.12 2.39 15.68
N LYS A 17 13.24 2.65 16.37
CA LYS A 17 13.42 3.86 17.18
C LYS A 17 14.67 4.60 16.75
N ASP A 18 14.52 5.89 16.47
CA ASP A 18 15.62 6.78 16.06
C ASP A 18 16.52 6.14 14.98
N GLY A 19 15.91 5.56 13.95
CA GLY A 19 16.59 4.92 12.82
C GLY A 19 17.21 3.55 13.10
N LYS A 20 16.93 2.95 14.25
CA LYS A 20 17.46 1.63 14.61
C LYS A 20 16.33 0.62 14.77
N VAL A 21 16.54 -0.57 14.21
CA VAL A 21 15.66 -1.73 14.45
C VAL A 21 15.90 -2.20 15.88
N ILE A 22 14.87 -2.12 16.72
CA ILE A 22 14.94 -2.49 18.15
C ILE A 22 14.42 -3.90 18.37
N ASP A 23 13.37 -4.28 17.64
CA ASP A 23 12.70 -5.56 17.80
C ASP A 23 12.08 -6.02 16.49
N VAL A 24 12.08 -7.33 16.26
CA VAL A 24 11.47 -7.98 15.09
C VAL A 24 10.80 -9.27 15.57
N SER A 25 9.49 -9.36 15.42
CA SER A 25 8.76 -10.60 15.72
C SER A 25 9.08 -11.69 14.72
N GLU A 26 8.88 -12.94 15.10
CA GLU A 26 8.96 -14.06 14.16
C GLU A 26 7.93 -13.92 13.02
N PRO A 27 8.31 -14.26 11.78
CA PRO A 27 7.40 -14.22 10.65
C PRO A 27 6.39 -15.37 10.71
N GLN A 28 5.17 -15.10 10.27
CA GLN A 28 4.12 -16.11 10.07
C GLN A 28 4.05 -16.60 8.62
N VAL A 29 4.68 -15.88 7.70
CA VAL A 29 4.90 -16.31 6.32
C VAL A 29 6.39 -16.55 6.14
N GLU A 30 6.77 -17.77 5.78
CA GLU A 30 8.15 -18.24 5.65
C GLU A 30 8.78 -17.87 4.31
N TYR A 31 7.97 -17.72 3.26
CA TYR A 31 8.46 -17.43 1.91
C TYR A 31 7.57 -16.42 1.21
N CYS A 32 8.18 -15.50 0.47
CA CYS A 32 7.48 -14.56 -0.39
C CYS A 32 8.23 -14.39 -1.73
N PRO A 33 7.61 -14.77 -2.86
CA PRO A 33 8.26 -14.74 -4.17
C PRO A 33 8.65 -13.33 -4.61
N LEU A 34 7.93 -12.30 -4.13
CA LEU A 34 8.30 -10.90 -4.37
C LEU A 34 9.68 -10.58 -3.79
N PHE A 35 9.97 -11.04 -2.57
CA PHE A 35 11.23 -10.78 -1.90
C PHE A 35 12.34 -11.73 -2.33
N ASP A 36 12.01 -12.95 -2.75
CA ASP A 36 12.97 -13.82 -3.41
C ASP A 36 13.49 -13.17 -4.70
N HIS A 37 12.58 -12.80 -5.61
CA HIS A 37 12.96 -12.22 -6.90
C HIS A 37 13.76 -10.92 -6.77
N HIS A 38 13.39 -10.01 -5.86
CA HIS A 38 14.02 -8.69 -5.77
C HIS A 38 15.17 -8.61 -4.77
N ARG A 39 15.27 -9.55 -3.81
CA ARG A 39 16.25 -9.50 -2.71
C ARG A 39 16.97 -10.82 -2.46
N GLY A 40 16.67 -11.88 -3.21
CA GLY A 40 17.24 -13.22 -3.02
C GLY A 40 16.83 -13.88 -1.70
N ILE A 41 15.74 -13.42 -1.07
CA ILE A 41 15.30 -13.91 0.23
C ILE A 41 14.43 -15.14 0.05
N LYS A 42 15.04 -16.33 0.21
CA LYS A 42 14.38 -17.63 0.07
C LYS A 42 13.69 -18.13 1.34
N LYS A 43 14.03 -17.59 2.50
CA LYS A 43 13.37 -17.88 3.77
C LYS A 43 13.32 -16.61 4.60
N LEU A 44 12.16 -16.35 5.21
CA LEU A 44 11.93 -15.25 6.11
C LEU A 44 12.24 -15.71 7.53
N THR A 45 13.13 -14.98 8.20
CA THR A 45 13.42 -15.10 9.64
C THR A 45 13.50 -13.69 10.21
N SER A 46 13.36 -13.56 11.53
CA SER A 46 13.48 -12.27 12.22
C SER A 46 14.82 -11.57 11.91
N GLU A 47 15.94 -12.30 11.80
CA GLU A 47 17.24 -11.71 11.47
C GLU A 47 17.33 -11.21 10.03
N ILE A 48 16.79 -11.97 9.06
CA ILE A 48 16.77 -11.56 7.67
C ILE A 48 15.89 -10.31 7.49
N ILE A 49 14.77 -10.27 8.21
CA ILE A 49 13.86 -9.12 8.20
C ILE A 49 14.53 -7.90 8.83
N ALA A 50 15.18 -8.05 9.99
CA ALA A 50 15.95 -6.98 10.62
C ALA A 50 17.00 -6.40 9.66
N LYS A 51 17.76 -7.27 8.98
CA LYS A 51 18.74 -6.87 7.96
C LYS A 51 18.07 -6.14 6.78
N ASN A 52 16.93 -6.61 6.31
CA ASN A 52 16.21 -5.96 5.23
C ASN A 52 15.70 -4.56 5.63
N ILE A 53 15.16 -4.41 6.83
CA ILE A 53 14.68 -3.12 7.33
C ILE A 53 15.86 -2.17 7.55
N LYS A 54 16.96 -2.64 8.14
CA LYS A 54 18.19 -1.83 8.24
C LYS A 54 18.65 -1.35 6.87
N PHE A 55 18.68 -2.23 5.88
CA PHE A 55 19.02 -1.86 4.50
C PHE A 55 18.11 -0.74 3.97
N ARG A 56 16.80 -0.78 4.22
CA ARG A 56 15.86 0.29 3.77
C ARG A 56 16.11 1.61 4.46
N ILE A 57 16.42 1.59 5.76
CA ILE A 57 16.80 2.77 6.53
C ILE A 57 18.08 3.39 5.94
N ASP A 58 19.10 2.57 5.70
CA ASP A 58 20.39 3.02 5.15
C ASP A 58 20.28 3.52 3.69
N ASP A 59 19.47 2.84 2.87
CA ASP A 59 19.39 3.05 1.42
C ASP A 59 18.55 4.27 1.03
N PHE A 60 17.37 4.44 1.64
CA PHE A 60 16.45 5.52 1.27
C PHE A 60 15.93 6.33 2.46
N GLY A 61 16.49 6.16 3.66
CA GLY A 61 16.11 6.94 4.84
C GLY A 61 14.72 6.60 5.37
N MET A 62 14.28 5.34 5.26
CA MET A 62 13.01 4.89 5.84
C MET A 62 12.95 5.25 7.33
N CYS A 63 11.84 5.87 7.77
CA CYS A 63 11.64 6.33 9.16
C CYS A 63 12.65 7.40 9.63
N MET A 64 13.28 8.14 8.71
CA MET A 64 14.32 9.13 9.03
C MET A 64 14.12 10.47 8.30
N PRO A 65 14.68 11.58 8.80
CA PRO A 65 14.59 12.91 8.16
C PRO A 65 15.14 12.98 6.72
N ASN A 66 16.12 12.13 6.41
CA ASN A 66 16.75 12.02 5.09
C ASN A 66 15.97 11.11 4.12
N ARG A 67 14.69 10.81 4.41
CA ARG A 67 13.83 10.00 3.53
C ARG A 67 13.84 10.52 2.08
N GLN A 68 14.16 9.63 1.15
CA GLN A 68 14.02 9.89 -0.28
C GLN A 68 12.53 9.83 -0.66
N LEU A 69 11.89 10.98 -0.85
CA LEU A 69 10.45 11.06 -1.07
C LEU A 69 10.00 10.80 -2.51
N ARG A 70 10.83 11.12 -3.51
CA ARG A 70 10.50 10.97 -4.93
C ARG A 70 11.32 9.85 -5.56
N MET A 71 10.64 8.89 -6.18
CA MET A 71 11.26 7.72 -6.80
C MET A 71 10.51 7.33 -8.09
N LYS A 72 11.19 6.60 -8.97
CA LYS A 72 10.57 5.97 -10.13
C LYS A 72 10.03 4.59 -9.78
N ASP A 73 9.28 3.99 -10.71
CA ASP A 73 8.74 2.63 -10.59
C ASP A 73 9.77 1.65 -10.03
N PHE A 74 9.36 0.92 -8.99
CA PHE A 74 10.19 -0.08 -8.34
C PHE A 74 9.84 -1.47 -8.87
N LEU A 75 8.54 -1.72 -9.08
CA LEU A 75 8.03 -2.92 -9.71
C LEU A 75 7.47 -2.60 -11.10
N ASN A 76 7.26 -3.64 -11.90
CA ASN A 76 6.45 -3.49 -13.11
C ASN A 76 4.97 -3.31 -12.77
N PHE A 77 4.50 -3.92 -11.68
CA PHE A 77 3.08 -3.94 -11.31
C PHE A 77 2.91 -3.98 -9.79
N GLY A 78 2.25 -2.95 -9.25
CA GLY A 78 1.95 -2.78 -7.84
C GLY A 78 0.93 -1.65 -7.67
N ILE A 79 0.40 -1.47 -6.45
CA ILE A 79 -0.68 -0.51 -6.18
C ILE A 79 -0.19 0.93 -6.40
N SER A 80 1.01 1.27 -5.95
CA SER A 80 1.61 2.59 -6.20
C SER A 80 1.87 2.80 -7.70
N GLU A 81 2.38 1.80 -8.43
CA GLU A 81 2.60 1.91 -9.88
C GLU A 81 1.29 2.11 -10.67
N ILE A 82 0.19 1.48 -10.24
CA ILE A 82 -1.15 1.72 -10.81
C ILE A 82 -1.55 3.17 -10.54
N MET A 83 -1.51 3.63 -9.29
CA MET A 83 -1.90 5.00 -8.94
C MET A 83 -1.03 6.07 -9.64
N CYS A 84 0.27 5.84 -9.80
CA CYS A 84 1.14 6.71 -10.59
C CYS A 84 0.67 6.81 -12.05
N THR A 85 0.27 5.67 -12.64
CA THR A 85 -0.31 5.65 -13.98
C THR A 85 -1.61 6.46 -14.03
N LEU A 86 -2.46 6.35 -13.02
CA LEU A 86 -3.73 7.09 -12.96
C LEU A 86 -3.51 8.60 -12.78
N LEU A 87 -2.52 9.03 -11.99
CA LEU A 87 -2.15 10.44 -11.83
C LEU A 87 -1.58 11.01 -13.13
N ASP A 88 -0.61 10.31 -13.75
CA ASP A 88 0.02 10.74 -15.01
C ASP A 88 -1.01 10.92 -16.14
N GLU A 89 -1.98 9.99 -16.22
CA GLU A 89 -3.07 9.99 -17.20
C GLU A 89 -4.28 10.84 -16.76
N LYS A 90 -4.18 11.54 -15.61
CA LYS A 90 -5.21 12.43 -15.06
C LYS A 90 -6.58 11.76 -14.85
N ILE A 91 -6.58 10.46 -14.54
CA ILE A 91 -7.78 9.70 -14.16
C ILE A 91 -8.15 9.97 -12.71
N ILE A 92 -7.13 10.14 -11.86
CA ILE A 92 -7.26 10.61 -10.48
C ILE A 92 -6.51 11.93 -10.33
N ASP A 93 -6.94 12.76 -9.39
CA ASP A 93 -6.31 14.05 -9.08
C ASP A 93 -5.55 14.03 -7.74
N SER A 94 -5.80 13.02 -6.91
CA SER A 94 -5.13 12.86 -5.62
C SER A 94 -5.13 11.42 -5.13
N VAL A 95 -4.18 11.13 -4.23
CA VAL A 95 -4.03 9.86 -3.53
C VAL A 95 -3.97 10.11 -2.03
N VAL A 96 -4.86 9.48 -1.28
CA VAL A 96 -4.81 9.39 0.18
C VAL A 96 -4.04 8.12 0.56
N MET A 97 -2.88 8.30 1.19
CA MET A 97 -2.02 7.19 1.59
C MET A 97 -1.33 7.48 2.94
N VAL A 98 -0.35 6.66 3.31
CA VAL A 98 0.39 6.79 4.58
C VAL A 98 1.89 6.89 4.35
N LEU A 99 2.55 7.76 5.11
CA LEU A 99 4.00 7.94 5.10
C LEU A 99 4.52 7.95 6.53
N GLU A 100 5.57 7.17 6.79
CA GLU A 100 6.27 7.23 8.07
C GLU A 100 6.82 8.63 8.32
N GLY A 101 6.58 9.17 9.51
CA GLY A 101 6.90 10.56 9.85
C GLY A 101 5.76 11.55 9.64
N CYS A 102 4.75 11.21 8.83
CA CYS A 102 3.64 12.11 8.49
C CYS A 102 2.26 11.55 8.85
N GLY A 103 2.10 10.22 8.93
CA GLY A 103 0.78 9.60 9.11
C GLY A 103 0.00 9.56 7.80
N THR A 104 -1.30 9.83 7.84
CA THR A 104 -2.12 9.97 6.64
C THR A 104 -1.94 11.32 5.97
N LEU A 105 -1.76 11.30 4.65
CA LEU A 105 -1.53 12.47 3.83
C LEU A 105 -2.18 12.34 2.45
N ILE A 106 -2.28 13.48 1.77
CA ILE A 106 -2.72 13.60 0.39
C ILE A 106 -1.50 13.84 -0.50
N VAL A 107 -1.43 13.12 -1.61
CA VAL A 107 -0.34 13.18 -2.57
C VAL A 107 -0.93 13.37 -3.97
N THR A 108 -0.32 14.26 -4.77
CA THR A 108 -0.78 14.57 -6.13
C THR A 108 0.30 14.33 -7.19
N GLU A 109 1.51 13.93 -6.79
CA GLU A 109 2.65 13.71 -7.67
C GLU A 109 2.97 12.21 -7.76
N SER A 110 3.07 11.67 -8.97
CA SER A 110 3.37 10.25 -9.21
C SER A 110 4.68 9.80 -8.58
N GLU A 111 5.77 10.56 -8.73
CA GLU A 111 7.06 10.20 -8.13
C GLU A 111 7.00 10.16 -6.60
N LEU A 112 6.15 11.00 -5.99
CA LEU A 112 5.94 11.03 -4.55
C LEU A 112 5.09 9.83 -4.09
N VAL A 113 4.01 9.50 -4.83
CA VAL A 113 3.22 8.28 -4.60
C VAL A 113 4.12 7.05 -4.64
N GLN A 114 5.04 6.99 -5.61
CA GLN A 114 5.94 5.85 -5.73
C GLN A 114 7.01 5.83 -4.65
N GLY A 115 7.61 6.98 -4.32
CA GLY A 115 8.60 7.04 -3.25
C GLY A 115 8.02 6.70 -1.88
N ILE A 116 6.75 7.03 -1.63
CA ILE A 116 6.02 6.62 -0.44
C ILE A 116 5.61 5.14 -0.55
N GLY A 117 4.81 4.75 -1.54
CA GLY A 117 4.15 3.44 -1.57
C GLY A 117 4.99 2.27 -2.07
N GLY A 118 5.96 2.50 -2.97
CA GLY A 118 6.61 1.43 -3.74
C GLY A 118 7.51 0.50 -2.92
N ARG A 119 7.98 0.95 -1.75
CA ARG A 119 8.91 0.20 -0.89
C ARG A 119 8.49 0.15 0.58
N VAL A 120 7.29 0.64 0.89
CA VAL A 120 6.80 0.74 2.27
C VAL A 120 6.07 -0.54 2.69
N SER A 121 6.28 -0.89 3.95
CA SER A 121 5.61 -1.99 4.66
C SER A 121 4.33 -1.49 5.32
N GLY A 122 3.49 -2.37 5.86
CA GLY A 122 2.27 -1.93 6.56
C GLY A 122 2.63 -1.01 7.71
N LEU A 123 2.16 0.24 7.72
CA LEU A 123 2.47 1.19 8.80
C LEU A 123 1.42 1.04 9.90
N VAL A 124 1.85 0.60 11.08
CA VAL A 124 0.97 0.36 12.24
C VAL A 124 0.95 1.58 13.17
N LYS A 125 2.12 2.17 13.39
CA LYS A 125 2.30 3.38 14.21
C LYS A 125 3.45 4.18 13.64
N THR A 126 3.34 5.49 13.72
CA THR A 126 4.45 6.40 13.42
C THR A 126 4.46 7.57 14.39
N SER A 127 5.61 8.20 14.53
CA SER A 127 5.77 9.50 15.20
C SER A 127 6.05 10.58 14.16
N PRO A 128 5.72 11.86 14.44
CA PRO A 128 6.07 12.99 13.58
C PRO A 128 7.58 13.07 13.30
N ILE A 129 7.94 13.32 12.04
CA ILE A 129 9.29 13.72 11.63
C ILE A 129 9.17 15.12 11.01
N PRO A 130 9.55 16.20 11.74
CA PRO A 130 9.34 17.58 11.31
C PRO A 130 9.87 17.87 9.90
N GLU A 131 11.05 17.35 9.56
CA GLU A 131 11.67 17.57 8.26
C GLU A 131 10.88 16.95 7.11
N LEU A 132 10.13 15.87 7.35
CA LEU A 132 9.25 15.27 6.34
C LEU A 132 7.93 16.03 6.25
N ILE A 133 7.39 16.44 7.39
CA ILE A 133 6.18 17.28 7.47
C ILE A 133 6.39 18.59 6.70
N ASP A 134 7.52 19.26 6.90
CA ASP A 134 7.86 20.51 6.21
C ASP A 134 8.05 20.29 4.70
N LYS A 135 8.66 19.17 4.29
CA LYS A 135 8.83 18.82 2.86
C LYS A 135 7.51 18.50 2.15
N ILE A 136 6.55 17.90 2.86
CA ILE A 136 5.24 17.51 2.32
C ILE A 136 4.25 18.69 2.35
N GLY A 137 4.40 19.59 3.31
CA GLY A 137 3.44 20.66 3.59
C GLY A 137 2.39 20.19 4.60
N LYS A 138 2.30 20.91 5.73
CA LYS A 138 1.37 20.60 6.84
C LYS A 138 -0.08 20.52 6.38
N GLU A 139 -0.46 21.31 5.39
CA GLU A 139 -1.80 21.37 4.82
C GLU A 139 -2.21 20.13 4.01
N ASN A 140 -1.27 19.24 3.71
CA ASN A 140 -1.51 17.99 3.00
C ASN A 140 -1.52 16.78 3.94
N ILE A 141 -1.34 16.98 5.25
CA ILE A 141 -1.26 15.95 6.27
C ILE A 141 -2.45 16.06 7.21
N VAL A 142 -3.07 14.93 7.56
CA VAL A 142 -4.27 14.88 8.40
C VAL A 142 -4.02 15.41 9.81
N GLN A 143 -2.95 14.95 10.46
CA GLN A 143 -2.53 15.44 11.77
C GLN A 143 -0.99 15.52 11.83
N PRO A 144 -0.39 16.65 11.42
CA PRO A 144 1.07 16.82 11.41
C PRO A 144 1.71 16.60 12.78
N GLU A 145 1.02 17.01 13.85
CA GLU A 145 1.59 17.01 15.20
C GLU A 145 1.55 15.65 15.89
N THR A 146 0.77 14.69 15.36
CA THR A 146 0.67 13.33 15.92
C THR A 146 1.04 12.24 14.92
N ALA A 147 1.11 12.56 13.62
CA ALA A 147 1.25 11.63 12.53
C ALA A 147 0.17 10.52 12.56
N GLU A 148 -1.08 10.91 12.85
CA GLU A 148 -2.24 10.01 12.90
C GLU A 148 -2.40 9.26 11.56
N ILE A 149 -2.60 7.95 11.65
CA ILE A 149 -3.00 7.11 10.50
C ILE A 149 -4.52 7.00 10.54
N ASN A 150 -5.19 7.70 9.63
CA ASN A 150 -6.64 7.76 9.51
C ASN A 150 -7.07 8.11 8.08
N GLN A 151 -7.39 7.09 7.31
CA GLN A 151 -7.73 7.16 5.89
C GLN A 151 -9.06 7.92 5.67
N ILE A 152 -10.00 7.78 6.61
CA ILE A 152 -11.30 8.47 6.58
C ILE A 152 -11.09 9.98 6.64
N LYS A 153 -10.35 10.46 7.65
CA LYS A 153 -9.99 11.89 7.73
C LYS A 153 -9.16 12.36 6.54
N GLY A 154 -8.35 11.48 5.95
CA GLY A 154 -7.62 11.76 4.72
C GLY A 154 -8.54 12.03 3.54
N LEU A 155 -9.59 11.24 3.36
CA LEU A 155 -10.63 11.46 2.35
C LEU A 155 -11.38 12.76 2.59
N GLU A 156 -11.82 13.01 3.82
CA GLU A 156 -12.53 14.26 4.18
C GLU A 156 -11.66 15.49 3.89
N LEU A 157 -10.37 15.43 4.23
CA LEU A 157 -9.40 16.49 3.93
C LEU A 157 -9.25 16.69 2.40
N ALA A 158 -9.17 15.61 1.62
CA ALA A 158 -9.03 15.70 0.18
C ALA A 158 -10.27 16.34 -0.47
N ILE A 159 -11.47 15.92 -0.06
CA ILE A 159 -12.74 16.51 -0.50
C ILE A 159 -12.79 17.99 -0.15
N LYS A 160 -12.43 18.36 1.09
CA LYS A 160 -12.41 19.75 1.55
C LYS A 160 -11.44 20.62 0.74
N LYS A 161 -10.33 20.06 0.26
CA LYS A 161 -9.37 20.73 -0.62
C LYS A 161 -9.84 20.82 -2.08
N GLY A 162 -10.99 20.22 -2.41
CA GLY A 162 -11.64 20.34 -3.70
C GLY A 162 -11.30 19.24 -4.71
N PHE A 163 -10.57 18.19 -4.29
CA PHE A 163 -10.30 17.03 -5.14
C PHE A 163 -11.58 16.28 -5.49
N LYS A 164 -11.64 15.73 -6.71
CA LYS A 164 -12.83 15.12 -7.31
C LYS A 164 -12.64 13.65 -7.66
N ASN A 165 -11.43 13.21 -7.97
CA ASN A 165 -11.13 11.83 -8.35
C ASN A 165 -10.02 11.32 -7.43
N ILE A 166 -10.42 10.77 -6.29
CA ILE A 166 -9.52 10.48 -5.17
C ILE A 166 -9.28 8.98 -5.10
N ALA A 167 -8.02 8.54 -5.19
CA ALA A 167 -7.67 7.18 -4.81
C ALA A 167 -7.33 7.13 -3.31
N VAL A 168 -7.73 6.07 -2.61
CA VAL A 168 -7.36 5.84 -1.21
C VAL A 168 -6.82 4.43 -1.02
N THR A 169 -5.71 4.32 -0.30
CA THR A 169 -5.19 3.01 0.12
C THR A 169 -5.67 2.66 1.52
N ILE A 170 -6.28 1.49 1.69
CA ILE A 170 -6.74 1.00 2.99
C ILE A 170 -6.21 -0.41 3.30
N THR A 171 -6.22 -0.78 4.58
CA THR A 171 -5.85 -2.12 5.07
C THR A 171 -6.92 -2.75 5.97
N LEU A 172 -7.88 -1.97 6.46
CA LEU A 172 -8.87 -2.39 7.45
C LEU A 172 -10.26 -2.47 6.84
N ALA A 173 -10.96 -3.59 7.11
CA ALA A 173 -12.33 -3.78 6.70
C ALA A 173 -13.32 -2.83 7.40
N SER A 174 -12.92 -2.25 8.53
CA SER A 174 -13.69 -1.22 9.25
C SER A 174 -13.86 0.06 8.43
N ASP A 175 -12.92 0.37 7.55
CA ASP A 175 -12.92 1.64 6.80
C ASP A 175 -13.98 1.63 5.68
N ILE A 176 -14.39 0.46 5.21
CA ILE A 176 -15.30 0.30 4.07
C ILE A 176 -16.65 0.99 4.29
N ASP A 177 -17.31 0.76 5.43
CA ASP A 177 -18.67 1.31 5.66
C ASP A 177 -18.64 2.85 5.67
N GLU A 178 -17.56 3.40 6.23
CA GLU A 178 -17.38 4.84 6.34
C GLU A 178 -16.99 5.47 5.00
N ILE A 179 -16.21 4.77 4.18
CA ILE A 179 -15.95 5.19 2.80
C ILE A 179 -17.24 5.22 1.98
N GLU A 180 -18.10 4.21 2.11
CA GLU A 180 -19.40 4.18 1.42
C GLU A 180 -20.34 5.30 1.90
N ARG A 181 -20.31 5.63 3.20
CA ARG A 181 -20.99 6.82 3.74
C ARG A 181 -20.47 8.10 3.07
N ILE A 182 -19.14 8.28 3.02
CA ILE A 182 -18.51 9.46 2.41
C ILE A 182 -18.86 9.56 0.92
N LYS A 183 -18.82 8.45 0.17
CA LYS A 183 -19.24 8.41 -1.24
C LYS A 183 -20.68 8.89 -1.41
N SER A 184 -21.59 8.40 -0.56
CA SER A 184 -23.02 8.74 -0.61
C SER A 184 -23.28 10.22 -0.29
N GLU A 185 -22.52 10.81 0.62
CA GLU A 185 -22.61 12.23 0.98
C GLU A 185 -21.97 13.16 -0.06
N ASN A 186 -21.10 12.62 -0.92
CA ASN A 186 -20.33 13.37 -1.90
C ASN A 186 -20.50 12.80 -3.32
N PRO A 187 -21.72 12.79 -3.89
CA PRO A 187 -22.01 12.13 -5.18
C PRO A 187 -21.26 12.74 -6.38
N ASN A 188 -20.71 13.94 -6.23
CA ASN A 188 -19.90 14.62 -7.25
C ASN A 188 -18.39 14.34 -7.11
N VAL A 189 -18.01 13.41 -6.23
CA VAL A 189 -16.63 12.99 -6.00
C VAL A 189 -16.52 11.50 -6.23
N SER A 190 -15.64 11.08 -7.13
CA SER A 190 -15.29 9.69 -7.35
C SER A 190 -14.20 9.28 -6.35
N ILE A 191 -14.49 8.27 -5.53
CA ILE A 191 -13.54 7.72 -4.55
C ILE A 191 -13.23 6.28 -4.96
N TYR A 192 -11.96 6.03 -5.26
CA TYR A 192 -11.45 4.73 -5.69
C TYR A 192 -10.66 4.05 -4.58
N VAL A 193 -11.06 2.85 -4.20
CA VAL A 193 -10.54 2.13 -3.04
C VAL A 193 -9.53 1.07 -3.48
N PHE A 194 -8.29 1.24 -3.03
CA PHE A 194 -7.19 0.32 -3.24
C PHE A 194 -6.86 -0.41 -1.93
N VAL A 195 -7.09 -1.71 -1.88
CA VAL A 195 -6.78 -2.51 -0.69
C VAL A 195 -5.38 -3.09 -0.78
N VAL A 196 -4.57 -2.77 0.22
CA VAL A 196 -3.16 -3.21 0.36
C VAL A 196 -2.98 -4.06 1.62
N HIS A 197 -1.85 -4.76 1.69
CA HIS A 197 -1.39 -5.43 2.92
C HIS A 197 -2.42 -6.42 3.53
N THR A 198 -2.88 -7.36 2.71
CA THR A 198 -4.03 -8.25 3.03
C THR A 198 -3.66 -9.57 3.70
N THR A 199 -2.39 -9.81 4.01
CA THR A 199 -1.98 -11.05 4.68
C THR A 199 -2.74 -11.22 6.01
N LYS A 200 -3.17 -12.46 6.31
CA LYS A 200 -3.88 -12.80 7.56
C LYS A 200 -5.19 -12.02 7.78
N ARG A 201 -5.88 -11.61 6.70
CA ARG A 201 -7.28 -11.19 6.83
C ARG A 201 -8.14 -12.42 7.06
N ASN A 202 -9.01 -12.38 8.07
CA ASN A 202 -10.01 -13.44 8.26
C ASN A 202 -11.04 -13.42 7.11
N ALA A 203 -11.84 -14.48 6.98
CA ALA A 203 -12.79 -14.62 5.89
C ALA A 203 -13.81 -13.47 5.78
N LYS A 204 -14.31 -12.97 6.92
CA LYS A 204 -15.28 -11.87 6.97
C LYS A 204 -14.66 -10.56 6.49
N ASP A 205 -13.48 -10.23 6.97
CA ASP A 205 -12.76 -9.02 6.59
C ASP A 205 -12.30 -9.09 5.13
N ALA A 206 -11.82 -10.25 4.67
CA ALA A 206 -11.43 -10.46 3.28
C ALA A 206 -12.61 -10.26 2.33
N ARG A 207 -13.80 -10.77 2.69
CA ARG A 207 -15.04 -10.54 1.94
C ARG A 207 -15.40 -9.07 1.90
N LYS A 208 -15.48 -8.42 3.06
CA LYS A 208 -15.84 -7.00 3.16
C LYS A 208 -14.88 -6.09 2.39
N LEU A 209 -13.58 -6.38 2.46
CA LEU A 209 -12.56 -5.65 1.68
C LEU A 209 -12.71 -5.89 0.19
N PHE A 210 -13.00 -7.11 -0.26
CA PHE A 210 -13.19 -7.40 -1.67
C PHE A 210 -14.41 -6.68 -2.24
N ASP A 211 -15.56 -6.79 -1.56
CA ASP A 211 -16.82 -6.21 -2.01
C ASP A 211 -16.80 -4.67 -2.02
N GLY A 212 -15.99 -4.05 -1.13
CA GLY A 212 -15.88 -2.59 -1.00
C GLY A 212 -14.69 -1.95 -1.73
N CYS A 213 -13.92 -2.71 -2.51
CA CYS A 213 -12.74 -2.19 -3.22
C CYS A 213 -12.96 -2.06 -4.73
N ASP A 214 -12.12 -1.25 -5.36
CA ASP A 214 -11.94 -1.27 -6.82
C ASP A 214 -10.83 -2.24 -7.19
N VAL A 215 -9.71 -2.16 -6.46
CA VAL A 215 -8.51 -2.97 -6.69
C VAL A 215 -7.97 -3.49 -5.36
N ILE A 216 -7.62 -4.78 -5.32
CA ILE A 216 -7.07 -5.43 -4.12
C ILE A 216 -5.87 -6.31 -4.45
N THR A 217 -4.78 -6.14 -3.71
CA THR A 217 -3.65 -7.09 -3.74
C THR A 217 -3.89 -8.24 -2.78
N SER A 218 -3.49 -9.44 -3.18
CA SER A 218 -3.79 -10.66 -2.42
C SER A 218 -2.75 -11.04 -1.36
N CYS A 219 -1.52 -10.51 -1.44
CA CYS A 219 -0.39 -10.85 -0.55
C CYS A 219 -0.34 -12.35 -0.21
N ALA A 220 -0.13 -12.75 1.05
CA ALA A 220 -0.23 -14.15 1.48
C ALA A 220 -1.64 -14.49 2.03
N SER A 221 -2.64 -13.67 1.75
CA SER A 221 -4.02 -13.87 2.22
C SER A 221 -4.65 -15.10 1.59
N LYS A 222 -5.01 -16.10 2.38
CA LYS A 222 -5.77 -17.25 1.85
C LYS A 222 -7.11 -16.82 1.26
N TYR A 223 -7.92 -16.11 2.05
CA TYR A 223 -9.29 -15.79 1.68
C TYR A 223 -9.41 -14.78 0.54
N VAL A 224 -8.56 -13.73 0.49
CA VAL A 224 -8.58 -12.80 -0.65
C VAL A 224 -8.20 -13.51 -1.95
N ARG A 225 -7.26 -14.47 -1.91
CA ARG A 225 -6.90 -15.28 -3.08
C ARG A 225 -8.05 -16.15 -3.56
N GLU A 226 -8.76 -16.81 -2.66
CA GLU A 226 -9.91 -17.65 -3.00
C GLU A 226 -11.04 -16.84 -3.63
N ILE A 227 -11.39 -15.70 -3.02
CA ILE A 227 -12.44 -14.80 -3.51
C ILE A 227 -12.04 -14.21 -4.86
N GLY A 228 -10.86 -13.60 -4.96
CA GLY A 228 -10.40 -12.94 -6.19
C GLY A 228 -10.28 -13.88 -7.38
N LYS A 229 -9.83 -15.13 -7.18
CA LYS A 229 -9.80 -16.14 -8.25
C LYS A 229 -11.18 -16.47 -8.81
N LYS A 230 -12.22 -16.44 -7.96
CA LYS A 230 -13.58 -16.81 -8.34
C LYS A 230 -14.36 -15.63 -8.91
N GLU A 231 -14.14 -14.43 -8.38
CA GLU A 231 -15.07 -13.30 -8.54
C GLU A 231 -14.42 -12.05 -9.15
N SER A 232 -13.10 -11.99 -9.32
CA SER A 232 -12.47 -10.83 -9.95
C SER A 232 -12.83 -10.73 -11.43
N ILE A 233 -13.08 -9.51 -11.89
CA ILE A 233 -13.36 -9.25 -13.30
C ILE A 233 -12.08 -9.09 -14.13
N LYS A 234 -10.96 -8.79 -13.46
CA LYS A 234 -9.61 -8.80 -14.04
C LYS A 234 -8.60 -9.17 -12.96
N THR A 235 -7.63 -10.00 -13.35
CA THR A 235 -6.48 -10.36 -12.52
C THR A 235 -5.20 -10.02 -13.26
N VAL A 236 -4.21 -9.51 -12.53
CA VAL A 236 -2.82 -9.32 -13.00
C VAL A 236 -1.84 -9.82 -11.95
N GLY A 237 -0.64 -10.21 -12.40
CA GLY A 237 0.33 -10.88 -11.53
C GLY A 237 -0.03 -12.34 -11.28
N GLN A 238 1.00 -13.17 -11.08
CA GLN A 238 0.85 -14.62 -10.92
C GLN A 238 1.18 -15.05 -9.49
N SER A 239 2.38 -14.73 -9.02
CA SER A 239 2.85 -15.05 -7.67
C SER A 239 2.13 -14.24 -6.59
N ILE A 240 1.97 -12.93 -6.78
CA ILE A 240 1.17 -12.03 -5.94
C ILE A 240 0.08 -11.38 -6.81
N PRO A 241 -1.07 -12.04 -6.99
CA PRO A 241 -2.16 -11.49 -7.78
C PRO A 241 -2.68 -10.16 -7.22
N ILE A 242 -3.04 -9.27 -8.14
CA ILE A 242 -3.86 -8.08 -7.91
C ILE A 242 -5.16 -8.28 -8.68
N PHE A 243 -6.28 -8.09 -7.98
CA PHE A 243 -7.62 -8.31 -8.49
C PHE A 243 -8.35 -6.99 -8.65
N ALA A 244 -9.15 -6.88 -9.70
CA ALA A 244 -10.16 -5.84 -9.83
C ALA A 244 -11.54 -6.40 -9.48
N HIS A 245 -12.30 -5.65 -8.70
CA HIS A 245 -13.68 -5.97 -8.35
C HIS A 245 -14.69 -5.14 -9.16
N THR A 246 -14.37 -3.87 -9.45
CA THR A 246 -15.23 -2.94 -10.22
C THR A 246 -14.69 -2.72 -11.64
N GLU A 247 -15.55 -2.28 -12.57
CA GLU A 247 -15.14 -1.95 -13.94
C GLU A 247 -14.07 -0.85 -13.99
N ASP A 248 -14.12 0.13 -13.09
CA ASP A 248 -13.05 1.11 -12.93
C ASP A 248 -11.75 0.44 -12.47
N GLY A 249 -11.81 -0.46 -11.48
CA GLY A 249 -10.66 -1.27 -11.08
C GLY A 249 -10.03 -2.03 -12.25
N LYS A 250 -10.85 -2.66 -13.10
CA LYS A 250 -10.37 -3.37 -14.30
C LYS A 250 -9.70 -2.41 -15.29
N ARG A 251 -10.34 -1.26 -15.56
CA ARG A 251 -9.79 -0.21 -16.40
C ARG A 251 -8.41 0.23 -15.88
N PHE A 252 -8.25 0.39 -14.56
CA PHE A 252 -6.96 0.78 -13.96
C PHE A 252 -5.86 -0.25 -14.20
N LEU A 253 -6.18 -1.55 -14.03
CA LEU A 253 -5.22 -2.62 -14.31
C LEU A 253 -4.83 -2.67 -15.79
N GLU A 254 -5.80 -2.49 -16.69
CA GLU A 254 -5.55 -2.48 -18.14
C GLU A 254 -4.71 -1.27 -18.59
N MET A 255 -4.95 -0.10 -18.02
CA MET A 255 -4.13 1.10 -18.24
C MET A 255 -2.67 0.85 -17.84
N ARG A 256 -2.44 0.28 -16.66
CA ARG A 256 -1.09 -0.06 -16.22
C ARG A 256 -0.44 -1.12 -17.11
N LEU A 257 -1.17 -2.17 -17.49
CA LEU A 257 -0.69 -3.19 -18.43
C LEU A 257 -0.24 -2.57 -19.75
N LYS A 258 -1.06 -1.68 -20.34
CA LYS A 258 -0.72 -0.99 -21.59
C LYS A 258 0.55 -0.15 -21.44
N LYS A 259 0.71 0.58 -20.33
CA LYS A 259 1.90 1.40 -20.05
C LYS A 259 3.20 0.59 -19.97
N ILE A 260 3.14 -0.66 -19.52
CA ILE A 260 4.32 -1.54 -19.40
C ILE A 260 4.52 -2.50 -20.59
N GLY A 261 3.80 -2.30 -21.70
CA GLY A 261 3.96 -3.10 -22.92
C GLY A 261 3.07 -4.35 -23.02
N GLY A 262 2.04 -4.46 -22.17
CA GLY A 262 1.02 -5.51 -22.26
C GLY A 262 1.24 -6.70 -21.31
N GLU A 263 0.43 -7.74 -21.52
CA GLU A 263 0.52 -8.97 -20.73
C GLU A 263 1.77 -9.78 -21.07
N LYS A 264 2.42 -10.30 -20.02
CA LYS A 264 3.53 -11.24 -20.17
C LYS A 264 2.99 -12.68 -20.24
N PRO A 265 3.72 -13.61 -20.87
CA PRO A 265 3.36 -15.02 -20.87
C PRO A 265 3.11 -15.57 -19.47
N LYS A 266 2.12 -16.46 -19.36
CA LYS A 266 1.85 -17.17 -18.11
C LYS A 266 3.02 -18.11 -17.80
N ILE A 267 3.35 -18.20 -16.51
CA ILE A 267 4.33 -19.12 -15.97
C ILE A 267 3.54 -20.28 -15.38
N ASP A 268 3.87 -21.51 -15.78
CA ASP A 268 3.27 -22.69 -15.19
C ASP A 268 3.70 -22.83 -13.72
N ASN A 269 2.73 -23.04 -12.83
CA ASN A 269 2.96 -23.20 -11.38
C ASN A 269 3.82 -22.09 -10.76
N PRO A 270 3.36 -20.83 -10.75
CA PRO A 270 4.14 -19.74 -10.19
C PRO A 270 4.36 -19.95 -8.69
N ASP A 271 5.57 -19.63 -8.22
CA ASP A 271 5.88 -19.64 -6.79
C ASP A 271 4.90 -18.73 -6.04
N LEU A 272 4.34 -19.24 -4.94
CA LEU A 272 3.38 -18.55 -4.10
C LEU A 272 4.00 -18.23 -2.74
N PRO A 273 3.52 -17.19 -2.04
CA PRO A 273 3.83 -17.05 -0.62
C PRO A 273 3.46 -18.30 0.15
N TYR A 274 4.25 -18.63 1.17
CA TYR A 274 4.01 -19.81 2.00
C TYR A 274 4.27 -19.53 3.48
N PRO A 275 3.39 -19.97 4.39
CA PRO A 275 2.02 -20.42 4.12
C PRO A 275 1.13 -19.28 3.59
N LEU A 276 -0.01 -19.65 2.98
CA LEU A 276 -1.13 -18.74 2.78
C LEU A 276 -1.99 -18.74 4.05
N ILE A 277 -2.21 -17.56 4.63
CA ILE A 277 -2.82 -17.38 5.96
C ILE A 277 -3.86 -16.28 5.99
#